data_AF-A0A1Z5K8E8-F1
#
_entry.id   AF-A0A1Z5K8E8-F1
#
_cell.length_a   1.000
_cell.length_b   1.000
_cell.length_c   1.000
_cell.angle_alpha   90.00
_cell.angle_beta   90.00
_cell.angle_gamma   90.00
#
_symmetry.space_group_name_H-M   'P 1'
#
loop_
_entity.id
_entity.type
_entity.pdbx_description
1 polymer ?
#
loop_
_entity_poly.entity_id
_entity_poly.type
_entity_poly.pdbx_seq_one_letter_code
_entity_poly.pdbx_strand_id
1 'polypeptide(L)'
;MEPDTQKVKDMLEACSSGKLHVVETLLKENPVYASQQDMETGASPLMAAATAGNLALCQYLLEAGAPWNAVDRQGQCAGNYATTAEHWAIVNLLVEWGTRAELILGAIERTSRDGNTNLPSSAPNARVEHEPSTKPDYLRQRLQYTEDGQALLDADNDAVMMEWERPLMKAHAQVLMDGPGKRVMNIGFGMGIIDSALQELQPELHIIVEAHPDVYKRMLASGWDKKPNVRICFGKWQDCLPKLIAEGVEMDGVFYDTVSGILNHFEQHHV
;
A
#
# COMPACT_ATOMS: atom_id res chain seq x y z
N MET A 1 -11.34 25.24 -15.40
CA MET A 1 -10.18 25.80 -16.14
C MET A 1 -9.59 24.62 -16.90
N GLU A 2 -9.52 24.69 -18.22
CA GLU A 2 -8.79 23.65 -18.96
C GLU A 2 -7.32 23.66 -18.52
N PRO A 3 -6.67 22.49 -18.41
CA PRO A 3 -5.23 22.37 -18.28
C PRO A 3 -4.50 23.30 -19.26
N ASP A 4 -3.64 24.18 -18.77
CA ASP A 4 -2.65 24.84 -19.63
C ASP A 4 -1.64 23.76 -20.06
N THR A 5 -1.95 23.13 -21.19
CA THR A 5 -1.24 21.95 -21.71
C THR A 5 0.23 22.26 -21.97
N GLN A 6 0.56 23.52 -22.29
CA GLN A 6 1.94 23.93 -22.47
C GLN A 6 2.68 24.00 -21.13
N LYS A 7 2.06 24.57 -20.09
CA LYS A 7 2.65 24.62 -18.74
C LYS A 7 2.90 23.24 -18.13
N VAL A 8 2.03 22.27 -18.41
CA VAL A 8 2.26 20.86 -18.01
C VAL A 8 3.50 20.30 -18.71
N LYS A 9 3.64 20.53 -20.03
CA LYS A 9 4.83 20.10 -20.78
C LYS A 9 6.11 20.78 -20.26
N ASP A 10 6.06 22.09 -19.98
CA ASP A 10 7.19 22.84 -19.41
C ASP A 10 7.58 22.32 -18.01
N MET A 11 6.59 21.96 -17.18
CA MET A 11 6.80 21.36 -15.86
C MET A 11 7.51 20.00 -15.98
N LEU A 12 7.06 19.13 -16.89
CA LEU A 12 7.71 17.84 -17.12
C LEU A 12 9.14 18.00 -17.62
N GLU A 13 9.40 18.90 -18.57
CA GLU A 13 10.75 19.16 -19.06
C GLU A 13 11.67 19.68 -17.94
N ALA A 14 11.16 20.59 -17.11
CA ALA A 14 11.89 21.12 -15.96
C ALA A 14 12.23 20.00 -14.96
N CYS A 15 11.30 19.07 -14.72
CA CYS A 15 11.51 17.91 -13.86
C CYS A 15 12.55 16.93 -14.43
N SER A 16 12.43 16.55 -15.71
CA SER A 16 13.40 15.68 -16.38
C SER A 16 14.79 16.30 -16.45
N SER A 17 14.88 17.63 -16.54
CA SER A 17 16.16 18.36 -16.58
C SER A 17 16.70 18.74 -15.19
N GLY A 18 15.96 18.44 -14.10
CA GLY A 18 16.35 18.80 -12.74
C GLY A 18 16.37 20.30 -12.44
N LYS A 19 15.65 21.12 -13.22
CA LYS A 19 15.62 22.60 -13.09
C LYS A 19 14.71 23.03 -11.93
N LEU A 20 15.15 22.80 -10.69
CA LEU A 20 14.37 23.06 -9.48
C LEU A 20 13.76 24.48 -9.44
N HIS A 21 14.52 25.52 -9.80
CA HIS A 21 14.02 26.90 -9.77
C HIS A 21 12.83 27.15 -10.72
N VAL A 22 12.79 26.46 -11.86
CA VAL A 22 11.67 26.55 -12.81
C VAL A 22 10.46 25.85 -12.22
N VAL A 23 10.66 24.66 -11.63
CA VAL A 23 9.60 23.93 -10.93
C VAL A 23 9.01 24.76 -9.78
N GLU A 24 9.84 25.36 -8.93
CA GLU A 24 9.39 26.26 -7.86
C GLU A 24 8.56 27.44 -8.38
N THR A 25 8.97 28.03 -9.50
CA THR A 25 8.26 29.16 -10.10
C THR A 25 6.89 28.71 -10.62
N LEU A 26 6.82 27.58 -11.32
CA LEU A 26 5.56 27.03 -11.83
C LEU A 26 4.61 26.65 -10.68
N LEU A 27 5.11 26.04 -9.60
CA LEU A 27 4.28 25.69 -8.45
C LEU A 27 3.81 26.91 -7.65
N LYS A 28 4.58 28.00 -7.64
CA LYS A 28 4.13 29.30 -7.09
C LYS A 28 3.03 29.93 -7.93
N GLU A 29 3.10 29.79 -9.26
CA GLU A 29 2.04 30.25 -10.16
C GLU A 29 0.76 29.43 -9.98
N ASN A 30 0.87 28.10 -9.96
CA ASN A 30 -0.25 27.20 -9.72
C ASN A 30 0.21 25.86 -9.13
N PRO A 31 -0.11 25.57 -7.85
CA PRO A 31 0.28 24.32 -7.20
C PRO A 31 -0.26 23.04 -7.87
N VAL A 32 -1.34 23.13 -8.65
CA VAL A 32 -1.93 21.97 -9.36
C VAL A 32 -0.93 21.32 -10.32
N TYR A 33 0.07 22.07 -10.80
CA TYR A 33 1.10 21.49 -11.69
C TYR A 33 1.93 20.40 -11.03
N ALA A 34 1.96 20.28 -9.70
CA ALA A 34 2.64 19.16 -9.01
C ALA A 34 1.97 17.80 -9.26
N SER A 35 0.65 17.80 -9.46
CA SER A 35 -0.16 16.58 -9.58
C SER A 35 -0.72 16.35 -10.99
N GLN A 36 -0.61 17.35 -11.86
CA GLN A 36 -1.17 17.28 -13.20
C GLN A 36 -0.34 16.38 -14.13
N GLN A 37 -1.01 15.40 -14.72
CA GLN A 37 -0.40 14.49 -15.70
C GLN A 37 -0.52 15.02 -17.12
N ASP A 38 0.45 14.67 -17.95
CA ASP A 38 0.40 14.99 -19.38
C ASP A 38 -0.78 14.30 -20.09
N MET A 39 -1.47 15.07 -20.92
CA MET A 39 -2.70 14.64 -21.57
C MET A 39 -2.49 13.57 -22.64
N GLU A 40 -1.27 13.35 -23.13
CA GLU A 40 -0.98 12.37 -24.19
C GLU A 40 -0.36 11.08 -23.63
N THR A 41 0.53 11.19 -22.65
CA THR A 41 1.31 10.08 -22.07
C THR A 41 0.84 9.66 -20.68
N GLY A 42 0.25 10.58 -19.92
CA GLY A 42 -0.06 10.36 -18.50
C GLY A 42 1.15 10.57 -17.59
N ALA A 43 2.28 11.04 -18.11
CA ALA A 43 3.47 11.28 -17.29
C ALA A 43 3.20 12.36 -16.23
N SER A 44 3.61 12.12 -15.00
CA SER A 44 3.55 13.09 -13.90
C SER A 44 4.91 13.75 -13.67
N PRO A 45 4.96 14.96 -13.06
CA PRO A 45 6.21 15.61 -12.68
C PRO A 45 7.10 14.72 -11.80
N LEU A 46 6.49 13.93 -10.91
CA LEU A 46 7.19 13.01 -10.03
C LEU A 46 7.80 11.84 -10.81
N MET A 47 7.13 11.31 -11.85
CA MET A 47 7.72 10.30 -12.75
C MET A 47 8.92 10.88 -13.52
N ALA A 48 8.80 12.10 -14.02
CA ALA A 48 9.87 12.78 -14.73
C ALA A 48 11.10 13.02 -13.84
N ALA A 49 10.89 13.48 -12.61
CA ALA A 49 11.97 13.68 -11.62
C ALA A 49 12.59 12.35 -11.15
N ALA A 50 11.76 11.31 -10.97
CA ALA A 50 12.21 9.98 -10.57
C ALA A 50 13.07 9.31 -11.65
N THR A 51 12.66 9.44 -12.92
CA THR A 51 13.43 8.97 -14.08
C THR A 51 14.79 9.68 -14.17
N ALA A 52 14.84 10.98 -13.84
CA ALA A 52 16.06 11.78 -13.87
C ALA A 52 16.99 11.56 -12.65
N GLY A 53 16.57 10.77 -11.67
CA GLY A 53 17.39 10.48 -10.48
C GLY A 53 17.54 11.65 -9.51
N ASN A 54 16.70 12.69 -9.62
CA ASN A 54 16.81 13.87 -8.79
C ASN A 54 16.04 13.72 -7.48
N LEU A 55 16.72 13.19 -6.45
CA LEU A 55 16.13 12.93 -5.14
C LEU A 55 15.52 14.18 -4.48
N ALA A 56 16.26 15.30 -4.51
CA ALA A 56 15.82 16.55 -3.89
C ALA A 56 14.54 17.09 -4.56
N LEU A 57 14.46 16.97 -5.89
CA LEU A 57 13.26 17.37 -6.63
C LEU A 57 12.08 16.42 -6.38
N CYS A 58 12.32 15.10 -6.27
CA CYS A 58 11.28 14.14 -5.89
C CYS A 58 10.71 14.48 -4.51
N GLN A 59 11.58 14.76 -3.54
CA GLN A 59 11.16 15.17 -2.19
C GLN A 59 10.34 16.46 -2.24
N TYR A 60 10.81 17.47 -2.97
CA TYR A 60 10.09 18.74 -3.10
C TYR A 60 8.71 18.58 -3.73
N LEU A 61 8.58 17.76 -4.78
CA LEU A 61 7.29 17.49 -5.43
C LEU A 61 6.32 16.76 -4.50
N LEU A 62 6.79 15.79 -3.72
CA LEU A 62 5.99 15.08 -2.72
C LEU A 62 5.50 16.04 -1.61
N GLU A 63 6.38 16.91 -1.11
CA GLU A 63 6.03 17.98 -0.15
C GLU A 63 5.03 18.98 -0.74
N ALA A 64 5.06 19.21 -2.05
CA ALA A 64 4.10 20.03 -2.79
C ALA A 64 2.78 19.31 -3.13
N GLY A 65 2.60 18.05 -2.70
CA GLY A 65 1.37 17.29 -2.88
C GLY A 65 1.29 16.49 -4.19
N ALA A 66 2.41 16.22 -4.84
CA ALA A 66 2.44 15.30 -5.97
C ALA A 66 2.02 13.88 -5.53
N PRO A 67 1.10 13.21 -6.26
CA PRO A 67 0.67 11.86 -5.92
C PRO A 67 1.80 10.86 -6.17
N TRP A 68 2.25 10.19 -5.11
CA TRP A 68 3.32 9.19 -5.17
C TRP A 68 2.92 7.93 -5.98
N ASN A 69 1.62 7.63 -6.05
CA ASN A 69 1.04 6.44 -6.68
C ASN A 69 0.36 6.70 -8.03
N ALA A 70 0.49 7.90 -8.61
CA ALA A 70 -0.06 8.15 -9.95
C ALA A 70 0.62 7.24 -10.98
N VAL A 71 -0.15 6.77 -11.96
CA VAL A 71 0.30 5.90 -13.06
C VAL A 71 0.10 6.57 -14.41
N ASP A 72 1.05 6.38 -15.32
CA ASP A 72 0.93 6.84 -16.70
C ASP A 72 0.04 5.90 -17.54
N ARG A 73 -0.10 6.17 -18.84
CA ARG A 73 -0.89 5.30 -19.74
C ARG A 73 -0.29 3.92 -19.99
N GLN A 74 0.94 3.68 -19.57
CA GLN A 74 1.61 2.38 -19.59
C GLN A 74 1.50 1.66 -18.24
N GLY A 75 0.78 2.23 -17.28
CA GLY A 75 0.64 1.70 -15.93
C GLY A 75 1.89 1.86 -15.07
N GLN A 76 2.84 2.72 -15.44
CA GLN A 76 4.07 2.95 -14.71
C GLN A 76 3.91 4.14 -13.75
N CYS A 77 4.31 3.97 -12.49
CA CYS A 77 4.42 5.03 -11.50
C CYS A 77 5.86 5.53 -11.35
N ALA A 78 6.05 6.61 -10.57
CA ALA A 78 7.38 7.16 -10.29
C ALA A 78 8.34 6.12 -9.69
N GLY A 79 7.83 5.19 -8.88
CA GLY A 79 8.61 4.08 -8.31
C GLY A 79 9.10 3.09 -9.34
N ASN A 80 8.33 2.82 -10.41
CA ASN A 80 8.76 1.96 -11.51
C ASN A 80 9.94 2.59 -12.25
N TYR A 81 9.82 3.88 -12.62
CA TYR A 81 10.90 4.59 -13.31
C TYR A 81 12.18 4.68 -12.46
N ALA A 82 12.06 4.99 -11.16
CA ALA A 82 13.19 5.02 -10.25
C ALA A 82 13.87 3.63 -10.13
N THR A 83 13.08 2.55 -10.09
CA THR A 83 13.59 1.18 -10.05
C THR A 83 14.33 0.80 -11.33
N THR A 84 13.73 1.06 -12.50
CA THR A 84 14.35 0.77 -13.80
C THR A 84 15.64 1.56 -14.03
N ALA A 85 15.73 2.78 -13.48
CA ALA A 85 16.92 3.62 -13.54
C ALA A 85 17.90 3.39 -12.37
N GLU A 86 17.65 2.39 -11.50
CA GLU A 86 18.47 2.03 -10.35
C GLU A 86 18.67 3.16 -9.32
N HIS A 87 17.71 4.07 -9.21
CA HIS A 87 17.71 5.19 -8.28
C HIS A 87 17.12 4.82 -6.91
N TRP A 88 17.78 3.92 -6.19
CA TRP A 88 17.30 3.33 -4.94
C TRP A 88 16.99 4.34 -3.82
N ALA A 89 17.69 5.47 -3.77
CA ALA A 89 17.38 6.52 -2.80
C ALA A 89 15.98 7.12 -3.04
N ILE A 90 15.56 7.25 -4.30
CA ILE A 90 14.22 7.73 -4.66
C ILE A 90 13.18 6.63 -4.42
N VAL A 91 13.52 5.37 -4.69
CA VAL A 91 12.64 4.23 -4.35
C VAL A 91 12.33 4.24 -2.85
N ASN A 92 13.35 4.36 -2.00
CA ASN A 92 13.16 4.43 -0.54
C ASN A 92 12.31 5.64 -0.13
N LEU A 93 12.58 6.81 -0.71
CA LEU A 93 11.79 8.02 -0.47
C LEU A 93 10.30 7.78 -0.81
N LEU A 94 10.01 7.21 -1.98
CA LEU A 94 8.64 6.95 -2.42
C LEU A 94 7.93 5.93 -1.53
N VAL A 95 8.63 4.89 -1.08
CA VAL A 95 8.11 3.90 -0.12
C VAL A 95 7.80 4.54 1.23
N GLU A 96 8.71 5.38 1.76
CA GLU A 96 8.49 6.11 3.01
C GLU A 96 7.27 7.04 2.90
N TRP A 97 7.13 7.75 1.79
CA TRP A 97 5.99 8.63 1.54
C TRP A 97 4.67 7.87 1.41
N GLY A 98 4.66 6.76 0.67
CA GLY A 98 3.49 5.88 0.60
C GLY A 98 3.09 5.35 1.98
N THR A 99 4.06 4.86 2.75
CA THR A 99 3.83 4.35 4.11
C THR A 99 3.24 5.43 5.03
N ARG A 100 3.79 6.66 4.98
CA ARG A 100 3.28 7.79 5.78
C ARG A 100 1.88 8.21 5.37
N ALA A 101 1.58 8.23 4.08
CA ALA A 101 0.25 8.56 3.57
C ALA A 101 -0.79 7.57 4.07
N GLU A 102 -0.52 6.26 3.97
CA GLU A 102 -1.41 5.21 4.46
C GLU A 102 -1.63 5.28 5.98
N LEU A 103 -0.56 5.51 6.77
CA LEU A 103 -0.68 5.66 8.22
C LEU A 103 -1.50 6.89 8.63
N ILE A 104 -1.35 8.01 7.92
CA ILE A 104 -2.10 9.25 8.17
C ILE A 104 -3.57 9.11 7.76
N LEU A 105 -3.85 8.53 6.59
CA LEU A 105 -5.22 8.25 6.15
C LEU A 105 -5.93 7.36 7.17
N GLY A 106 -5.27 6.27 7.58
CA GLY A 106 -5.78 5.41 8.64
C GLY A 106 -5.95 6.13 9.99
N ALA A 107 -5.13 7.14 10.31
CA ALA A 107 -5.26 7.93 11.54
C ALA A 107 -6.42 8.93 11.49
N ILE A 108 -6.60 9.66 10.39
CA ILE A 108 -7.68 10.63 10.20
C ILE A 108 -9.04 9.94 10.21
N GLU A 109 -9.12 8.73 9.64
CA GLU A 109 -10.31 7.90 9.70
C GLU A 109 -10.65 7.45 11.13
N ARG A 110 -9.65 7.22 12.00
CA ARG A 110 -9.87 6.94 13.43
C ARG A 110 -10.38 8.17 14.18
N THR A 111 -9.81 9.36 13.97
CA THR A 111 -10.24 10.59 14.65
C THR A 111 -11.61 11.09 14.20
N SER A 112 -11.99 10.84 12.95
CA SER A 112 -13.31 11.21 12.42
C SER A 112 -14.45 10.36 13.00
N ARG A 113 -14.13 9.18 13.55
CA ARG A 113 -15.08 8.29 14.25
C ARG A 113 -15.35 8.68 15.70
N ASP A 114 -14.50 9.51 16.32
CA ASP A 114 -14.66 9.98 17.71
C ASP A 114 -15.54 11.25 17.85
N GLY A 115 -16.27 11.64 16.80
CA GLY A 115 -17.45 12.50 16.94
C GLY A 115 -17.22 13.93 17.44
N ASN A 116 -16.07 14.55 17.18
CA ASN A 116 -15.93 15.99 17.38
C ASN A 116 -14.84 16.64 16.50
N THR A 117 -15.17 17.02 15.26
CA THR A 117 -14.64 18.26 14.66
C THR A 117 -15.59 18.76 13.56
N ASN A 118 -16.07 19.99 13.71
CA ASN A 118 -16.74 20.76 12.66
C ASN A 118 -15.71 21.16 11.60
N LEU A 119 -15.78 20.56 10.41
CA LEU A 119 -15.13 21.09 9.20
C LEU A 119 -16.20 21.38 8.14
N PRO A 120 -16.20 22.57 7.51
CA PRO A 120 -17.25 22.96 6.59
C PRO A 120 -17.11 22.21 5.27
N SER A 121 -18.19 21.54 4.89
CA SER A 121 -18.40 20.94 3.57
C SER A 121 -18.65 22.03 2.53
N SER A 122 -17.75 22.16 1.55
CA SER A 122 -18.10 22.74 0.24
C SER A 122 -17.09 22.42 -0.87
N ALA A 123 -17.63 21.78 -1.92
CA ALA A 123 -17.22 21.80 -3.33
C ALA A 123 -16.24 20.69 -3.84
N PRO A 124 -16.27 20.35 -5.14
CA PRO A 124 -17.28 19.49 -5.76
C PRO A 124 -16.67 18.24 -6.45
N ASN A 125 -17.53 17.24 -6.67
CA ASN A 125 -17.26 15.96 -7.33
C ASN A 125 -16.46 16.05 -8.63
N ALA A 126 -15.29 15.41 -8.63
CA ALA A 126 -14.71 14.73 -9.78
C ALA A 126 -13.68 13.71 -9.26
N ARG A 127 -14.16 12.64 -8.60
CA ARG A 127 -13.34 11.45 -8.36
C ARG A 127 -13.57 10.52 -9.54
N VAL A 128 -12.54 10.29 -10.34
CA VAL A 128 -12.46 9.05 -11.11
C VAL A 128 -12.17 7.99 -10.07
N GLU A 129 -13.22 7.29 -9.66
CA GLU A 129 -13.13 6.16 -8.76
C GLU A 129 -12.46 5.02 -9.51
N HIS A 130 -11.15 4.84 -9.34
CA HIS A 130 -10.61 3.50 -9.33
C HIS A 130 -11.07 2.89 -8.02
N GLU A 131 -12.23 2.23 -8.04
CA GLU A 131 -12.58 1.33 -6.95
C GLU A 131 -11.51 0.21 -6.93
N PRO A 132 -10.75 0.05 -5.83
CA PRO A 132 -10.10 -1.23 -5.56
C PRO A 132 -11.18 -2.32 -5.65
N SER A 133 -10.84 -3.55 -6.03
CA SER A 133 -11.82 -4.67 -6.07
C SER A 133 -12.54 -4.79 -4.71
N THR A 134 -13.68 -4.11 -4.56
CA THR A 134 -14.58 -4.11 -3.40
C THR A 134 -15.62 -5.20 -3.54
N LYS A 135 -15.28 -6.27 -4.29
CA LYS A 135 -16.25 -7.29 -4.67
C LYS A 135 -16.72 -8.00 -3.40
N PRO A 136 -18.03 -7.94 -3.06
CA PRO A 136 -18.58 -8.46 -1.80
C PRO A 136 -18.42 -9.99 -1.62
N ASP A 137 -17.81 -10.67 -2.58
CA ASP A 137 -17.62 -12.11 -2.65
C ASP A 137 -16.13 -12.54 -2.72
N TYR A 138 -15.17 -11.72 -2.26
CA TYR A 138 -13.73 -12.06 -2.25
C TYR A 138 -13.45 -13.50 -1.77
N LEU A 139 -14.07 -13.95 -0.67
CA LEU A 139 -13.89 -15.31 -0.12
C LEU A 139 -14.46 -16.44 -0.99
N ARG A 140 -15.26 -16.11 -2.00
CA ARG A 140 -15.84 -17.06 -2.96
C ARG A 140 -15.13 -17.03 -4.31
N GLN A 141 -14.27 -16.05 -4.54
CA GLN A 141 -13.52 -15.95 -5.77
C GLN A 141 -12.36 -16.94 -5.77
N ARG A 142 -11.94 -17.34 -6.96
CA ARG A 142 -10.74 -18.16 -7.11
C ARG A 142 -9.54 -17.24 -7.14
N LEU A 143 -8.58 -17.49 -6.27
CA LEU A 143 -7.28 -16.80 -6.33
C LEU A 143 -6.25 -17.67 -7.03
N GLN A 144 -5.37 -17.02 -7.77
CA GLN A 144 -4.34 -17.69 -8.56
C GLN A 144 -2.98 -17.08 -8.28
N TYR A 145 -2.03 -17.94 -7.93
CA TYR A 145 -0.62 -17.54 -7.86
C TYR A 145 -0.01 -17.68 -9.24
N THR A 146 0.77 -16.70 -9.68
CA THR A 146 1.50 -16.79 -10.94
C THR A 146 2.53 -17.92 -10.89
N GLU A 147 2.87 -18.48 -12.06
CA GLU A 147 3.80 -19.62 -12.15
C GLU A 147 5.19 -19.31 -11.57
N ASP A 148 5.64 -18.07 -11.72
CA ASP A 148 6.88 -17.54 -11.16
C ASP A 148 6.78 -17.19 -9.66
N GLY A 149 5.58 -17.27 -9.08
CA GLY A 149 5.31 -16.94 -7.68
C GLY A 149 5.41 -15.46 -7.35
N GLN A 150 5.47 -14.56 -8.35
CA GLN A 150 5.63 -13.12 -8.13
C GLN A 150 4.34 -12.39 -7.79
N ALA A 151 3.17 -13.00 -8.01
CA ALA A 151 1.89 -12.37 -7.72
C ALA A 151 0.83 -13.37 -7.26
N LEU A 152 -0.11 -12.85 -6.48
CA LEU A 152 -1.41 -13.43 -6.21
C LEU A 152 -2.45 -12.57 -6.92
N LEU A 153 -3.25 -13.19 -7.77
CA LEU A 153 -4.26 -12.53 -8.60
C LEU A 153 -5.66 -13.04 -8.25
N ASP A 154 -6.66 -12.18 -8.43
CA ASP A 154 -8.06 -12.58 -8.33
C ASP A 154 -8.59 -13.25 -9.61
N ALA A 155 -9.89 -13.53 -9.64
CA ALA A 155 -10.54 -14.20 -10.77
C ALA A 155 -10.52 -13.35 -12.07
N ASP A 156 -10.35 -12.04 -11.95
CA ASP A 156 -10.31 -11.09 -13.07
C ASP A 156 -8.86 -10.72 -13.46
N ASN A 157 -7.87 -11.37 -12.84
CA ASN A 157 -6.42 -11.09 -12.95
C ASN A 157 -5.99 -9.76 -12.34
N ASP A 158 -6.80 -9.17 -11.45
CA ASP A 158 -6.39 -8.00 -10.68
C ASP A 158 -5.40 -8.42 -9.59
N ALA A 159 -4.40 -7.57 -9.34
CA ALA A 159 -3.38 -7.82 -8.33
C ALA A 159 -3.98 -7.79 -6.91
N VAL A 160 -3.86 -8.90 -6.19
CA VAL A 160 -4.27 -9.04 -4.79
C VAL A 160 -3.08 -8.80 -3.87
N MET A 161 -1.92 -9.37 -4.22
CA MET A 161 -0.66 -9.17 -3.51
C MET A 161 0.50 -9.46 -4.45
N MET A 162 1.63 -8.79 -4.26
CA MET A 162 2.79 -8.85 -5.15
C MET A 162 4.10 -9.03 -4.38
N GLU A 163 5.03 -9.75 -5.00
CA GLU A 163 6.36 -10.04 -4.43
C GLU A 163 7.21 -8.78 -4.19
N TRP A 164 6.98 -7.69 -4.93
CA TRP A 164 7.70 -6.43 -4.75
C TRP A 164 7.44 -5.79 -3.38
N GLU A 165 6.37 -6.19 -2.67
CA GLU A 165 6.06 -5.74 -1.32
C GLU A 165 7.03 -6.31 -0.26
N ARG A 166 7.92 -7.26 -0.63
CA ARG A 166 8.85 -7.91 0.31
C ARG A 166 9.71 -6.94 1.15
N PRO A 167 10.36 -5.90 0.60
CA PRO A 167 11.12 -4.96 1.42
C PRO A 167 10.23 -4.25 2.45
N LEU A 168 9.00 -3.88 2.07
CA LEU A 168 8.02 -3.24 2.94
C LEU A 168 7.60 -4.18 4.07
N MET A 169 7.28 -5.43 3.75
CA MET A 169 6.92 -6.44 4.76
C MET A 169 8.07 -6.74 5.70
N LYS A 170 9.32 -6.78 5.21
CA LYS A 170 10.51 -6.92 6.08
C LYS A 170 10.66 -5.77 7.07
N ALA A 171 10.39 -4.53 6.64
CA ALA A 171 10.41 -3.38 7.54
C ALA A 171 9.32 -3.48 8.62
N HIS A 172 8.10 -3.86 8.26
CA HIS A 172 7.01 -4.08 9.23
C HIS A 172 7.34 -5.18 10.24
N ALA A 173 7.91 -6.31 9.78
CA ALA A 173 8.35 -7.38 10.65
C ALA A 173 9.39 -6.90 11.67
N GLN A 174 10.36 -6.08 11.26
CA GLN A 174 11.37 -5.51 12.17
C GLN A 174 10.76 -4.61 13.24
N VAL A 175 9.74 -3.82 12.90
CA VAL A 175 9.03 -2.96 13.87
C VAL A 175 8.23 -3.79 14.87
N LEU A 176 7.55 -4.85 14.41
CA LEU A 176 6.80 -5.76 15.28
C LEU A 176 7.72 -6.59 16.20
N MET A 177 8.94 -6.84 15.76
CA MET A 177 9.95 -7.66 16.41
C MET A 177 11.08 -6.82 17.03
N ASP A 178 10.76 -5.67 17.62
CA ASP A 178 11.72 -4.73 18.22
C ASP A 178 12.42 -5.22 19.51
N GLY A 179 12.26 -6.50 19.86
CA GLY A 179 12.86 -7.16 21.00
C GLY A 179 12.64 -8.67 21.00
N PRO A 180 13.31 -9.42 21.90
CA PRO A 180 13.12 -10.86 22.02
C PRO A 180 11.75 -11.20 22.65
N GLY A 181 11.28 -12.43 22.41
CA GLY A 181 10.07 -12.96 23.07
C GLY A 181 8.75 -12.45 22.50
N LYS A 182 8.77 -11.78 21.35
CA LYS A 182 7.57 -11.16 20.78
C LYS A 182 6.58 -12.22 20.29
N ARG A 183 5.32 -11.99 20.62
CA ARG A 183 4.15 -12.78 20.24
C ARG A 183 3.35 -11.98 19.21
N VAL A 184 3.36 -12.41 17.96
CA VAL A 184 2.83 -11.63 16.84
C VAL A 184 1.67 -12.35 16.18
N MET A 185 0.70 -11.58 15.70
CA MET A 185 -0.41 -12.08 14.89
C MET A 185 -0.43 -11.37 13.54
N ASN A 186 -0.53 -12.13 12.47
CA ASN A 186 -0.86 -11.63 11.15
C ASN A 186 -2.32 -11.97 10.80
N ILE A 187 -3.05 -10.99 10.26
CA ILE A 187 -4.41 -11.14 9.73
C ILE A 187 -4.34 -10.94 8.21
N GLY A 188 -4.45 -12.05 7.47
CA GLY A 188 -4.25 -12.15 6.02
C GLY A 188 -2.87 -12.71 5.69
N PHE A 189 -2.82 -13.94 5.18
CA PHE A 189 -1.56 -14.59 4.80
C PHE A 189 -1.11 -14.17 3.39
N GLY A 190 -2.05 -14.14 2.43
CA GLY A 190 -1.77 -13.77 1.04
C GLY A 190 -0.65 -14.63 0.41
N MET A 191 0.50 -14.01 0.14
CA MET A 191 1.70 -14.68 -0.37
C MET A 191 2.66 -15.16 0.73
N GLY A 192 2.38 -14.88 2.00
CA GLY A 192 3.21 -15.25 3.15
C GLY A 192 4.50 -14.44 3.27
N ILE A 193 4.53 -13.25 2.67
CA ILE A 193 5.73 -12.41 2.58
C ILE A 193 6.10 -11.88 3.97
N ILE A 194 5.13 -11.26 4.67
CA ILE A 194 5.32 -10.80 6.06
C ILE A 194 5.56 -11.97 7.00
N ASP A 195 4.81 -13.06 6.87
CA ASP A 195 4.94 -14.23 7.74
C ASP A 195 6.34 -14.84 7.64
N SER A 196 6.91 -14.86 6.43
CA SER A 196 8.28 -15.33 6.19
C SER A 196 9.30 -14.42 6.89
N ALA A 197 9.12 -13.11 6.78
CA ALA A 197 9.97 -12.14 7.46
C ALA A 197 9.86 -12.23 8.99
N LEU A 198 8.65 -12.41 9.53
CA LEU A 198 8.43 -12.65 10.96
C LEU A 198 9.14 -13.94 11.41
N GLN A 199 9.02 -15.03 10.66
CA GLN A 199 9.69 -16.29 11.00
C GLN A 199 11.23 -16.21 10.96
N GLU A 200 11.81 -15.41 10.06
CA GLU A 200 13.26 -15.11 10.07
C GLU A 200 13.70 -14.47 11.40
N LEU A 201 12.82 -13.70 12.05
CA LEU A 201 13.04 -13.01 13.33
C LEU A 201 12.65 -13.84 14.57
N GLN A 202 12.19 -15.08 14.39
CA GLN A 202 11.95 -16.08 15.44
C GLN A 202 11.04 -15.60 16.59
N PRO A 203 9.76 -15.27 16.33
CA PRO A 203 8.80 -14.96 17.37
C PRO A 203 8.60 -16.12 18.35
N GLU A 204 8.26 -15.76 19.59
CA GLU A 204 7.87 -16.73 20.61
C GLU A 204 6.54 -17.39 20.25
N LEU A 205 5.64 -16.63 19.64
CA LEU A 205 4.37 -17.09 19.10
C LEU A 205 4.03 -16.33 17.83
N HIS A 206 3.64 -17.05 16.79
CA HIS A 206 3.24 -16.49 15.50
C HIS A 206 1.85 -17.02 15.12
N ILE A 207 0.84 -16.17 15.20
CA ILE A 207 -0.52 -16.53 14.82
C ILE A 207 -0.81 -16.00 13.43
N ILE A 208 -1.34 -16.84 12.54
CA ILE A 208 -1.75 -16.46 11.19
C ILE A 208 -3.25 -16.70 11.08
N VAL A 209 -4.01 -15.65 10.83
CA VAL A 209 -5.44 -15.74 10.53
C VAL A 209 -5.64 -15.62 9.02
N GLU A 210 -6.21 -16.65 8.39
CA GLU A 210 -6.47 -16.66 6.95
C GLU A 210 -7.92 -17.10 6.67
N ALA A 211 -8.65 -16.27 5.94
CA ALA A 211 -10.06 -16.47 5.65
C ALA A 211 -10.31 -17.10 4.27
N HIS A 212 -9.41 -16.87 3.31
CA HIS A 212 -9.55 -17.31 1.93
C HIS A 212 -9.15 -18.79 1.76
N PRO A 213 -10.05 -19.65 1.27
CA PRO A 213 -9.82 -21.10 1.21
C PRO A 213 -8.64 -21.50 0.31
N ASP A 214 -8.44 -20.84 -0.84
CA ASP A 214 -7.32 -21.13 -1.74
C ASP A 214 -5.96 -20.79 -1.11
N VAL A 215 -5.88 -19.64 -0.42
CA VAL A 215 -4.68 -19.19 0.29
C VAL A 215 -4.38 -20.14 1.44
N TYR A 216 -5.39 -20.47 2.24
CA TYR A 216 -5.27 -21.44 3.33
C TYR A 216 -4.77 -22.80 2.84
N LYS A 217 -5.34 -23.32 1.74
CA LYS A 217 -4.92 -24.60 1.16
C LYS A 217 -3.46 -24.56 0.70
N ARG A 218 -3.02 -23.46 0.06
CA ARG A 218 -1.61 -23.30 -0.33
C ARG A 218 -0.70 -23.19 0.89
N MET A 219 -1.07 -22.41 1.88
CA MET A 219 -0.33 -22.25 3.13
C MET A 219 -0.04 -23.62 3.78
N LEU A 220 -1.06 -24.49 3.88
CA LEU A 220 -0.89 -25.87 4.36
C LEU A 220 -0.01 -26.72 3.43
N ALA A 221 -0.19 -26.63 2.11
CA ALA A 221 0.63 -27.36 1.15
C ALA A 221 2.12 -26.97 1.23
N SER A 222 2.40 -25.71 1.57
CA SER A 222 3.75 -25.17 1.80
C SER A 222 4.29 -25.47 3.22
N GLY A 223 3.55 -26.19 4.06
CA GLY A 223 4.00 -26.68 5.37
C GLY A 223 4.05 -25.63 6.48
N TRP A 224 3.27 -24.54 6.36
CA TRP A 224 3.21 -23.49 7.38
C TRP A 224 2.66 -23.98 8.72
N ASP A 225 1.76 -24.98 8.70
CA ASP A 225 1.23 -25.65 9.88
C ASP A 225 2.29 -26.42 10.69
N LYS A 226 3.47 -26.64 10.09
CA LYS A 226 4.58 -27.40 10.69
C LYS A 226 5.74 -26.50 11.12
N LYS A 227 5.66 -25.20 10.88
CA LYS A 227 6.71 -24.26 11.28
C LYS A 227 6.73 -24.06 12.79
N PRO A 228 7.91 -23.84 13.38
CA PRO A 228 8.02 -23.63 14.82
C PRO A 228 7.23 -22.40 15.26
N ASN A 229 6.55 -22.53 16.40
CA ASN A 229 5.77 -21.45 17.03
C ASN A 229 4.65 -20.86 16.16
N VAL A 230 4.31 -21.48 15.03
CA VAL A 230 3.22 -21.04 14.16
C VAL A 230 1.91 -21.69 14.56
N ARG A 231 0.85 -20.89 14.70
CA ARG A 231 -0.52 -21.34 14.87
C ARG A 231 -1.41 -20.70 13.81
N ILE A 232 -2.07 -21.55 13.02
CA ILE A 232 -2.97 -21.09 11.95
C ILE A 232 -4.42 -21.10 12.46
N CYS A 233 -5.13 -20.00 12.22
CA CYS A 233 -6.55 -19.83 12.45
C CYS A 233 -7.26 -19.67 11.10
N PHE A 234 -7.99 -20.70 10.67
CA PHE A 234 -8.80 -20.60 9.45
C PHE A 234 -10.13 -19.91 9.74
N GLY A 235 -10.44 -18.88 8.95
CA GLY A 235 -11.68 -18.12 9.04
C GLY A 235 -11.43 -16.61 9.12
N LYS A 236 -12.51 -15.86 9.25
CA LYS A 236 -12.43 -14.41 9.43
C LYS A 236 -11.87 -14.12 10.82
N TRP A 237 -11.11 -13.04 10.95
CA TRP A 237 -10.54 -12.65 12.23
C TRP A 237 -11.61 -12.38 13.29
N GLN A 238 -12.81 -11.91 12.91
CA GLN A 238 -13.96 -11.76 13.80
C GLN A 238 -14.40 -13.08 14.46
N ASP A 239 -14.21 -14.21 13.77
CA ASP A 239 -14.55 -15.54 14.27
C ASP A 239 -13.40 -16.19 15.06
N CYS A 240 -12.16 -15.84 14.72
CA CYS A 240 -10.95 -16.40 15.33
C CYS A 240 -10.55 -15.66 16.61
N LEU A 241 -10.58 -14.33 16.61
CA LEU A 241 -10.07 -13.50 17.69
C LEU A 241 -10.79 -13.74 19.03
N PRO A 242 -12.13 -13.85 19.11
CA PRO A 242 -12.80 -14.14 20.38
C PRO A 242 -12.36 -15.48 20.99
N LYS A 243 -12.03 -16.48 20.17
CA LYS A 243 -11.55 -17.78 20.65
C LYS A 243 -10.14 -17.67 21.22
N LEU A 244 -9.25 -16.95 20.54
CA LEU A 244 -7.89 -16.68 21.03
C LEU A 244 -7.92 -15.92 22.36
N ILE A 245 -8.79 -14.91 22.48
CA ILE A 245 -8.99 -14.17 23.74
C ILE A 245 -9.50 -15.10 24.84
N ALA A 246 -10.50 -15.93 24.55
CA ALA A 246 -11.06 -16.89 25.52
C ALA A 246 -10.03 -17.94 25.99
N GLU A 247 -9.03 -18.25 25.16
CA GLU A 247 -7.92 -19.13 25.49
C GLU A 247 -6.79 -18.43 26.28
N GLY A 248 -6.89 -17.12 26.54
CA GLY A 248 -5.87 -16.34 27.25
C GLY A 248 -4.63 -16.03 26.40
N VAL A 249 -4.78 -16.00 25.07
CA VAL A 249 -3.68 -15.69 24.15
C VAL A 249 -3.43 -14.18 24.13
N GLU A 250 -2.29 -13.76 24.67
CA GLU A 250 -1.78 -12.38 24.58
C GLU A 250 -0.89 -12.19 23.34
N MET A 251 -0.87 -10.99 22.77
CA MET A 251 -0.06 -10.61 21.60
C MET A 251 0.65 -9.27 21.87
N ASP A 252 1.89 -9.15 21.42
CA ASP A 252 2.70 -7.92 21.47
C ASP A 252 2.57 -7.07 20.20
N GLY A 253 2.18 -7.69 19.09
CA GLY A 253 2.05 -7.03 17.81
C GLY A 253 1.01 -7.70 16.91
N VAL A 254 0.21 -6.90 16.21
CA VAL A 254 -0.76 -7.38 15.22
C VAL A 254 -0.51 -6.67 13.90
N PHE A 255 -0.30 -7.44 12.85
CA PHE A 255 -0.22 -6.98 11.47
C PHE A 255 -1.51 -7.29 10.74
N TYR A 256 -1.93 -6.36 9.88
CA TYR A 256 -3.11 -6.50 9.03
C TYR A 256 -2.67 -6.33 7.59
N ASP A 257 -2.73 -7.41 6.82
CA ASP A 257 -2.36 -7.46 5.41
C ASP A 257 -3.64 -7.62 4.57
N THR A 258 -4.47 -6.58 4.58
CA THR A 258 -5.75 -6.62 3.87
C THR A 258 -5.69 -5.80 2.60
N VAL A 259 -6.08 -6.43 1.48
CA VAL A 259 -6.39 -5.78 0.20
C VAL A 259 -7.26 -4.53 0.45
N SER A 260 -6.89 -3.40 -0.15
CA SER A 260 -7.47 -2.05 0.04
C SER A 260 -8.98 -1.89 -0.27
N GLY A 261 -9.74 -2.98 -0.41
CA GLY A 261 -11.20 -2.98 -0.62
C GLY A 261 -12.04 -3.37 0.61
N ILE A 262 -11.46 -3.84 1.71
CA ILE A 262 -12.22 -4.40 2.87
C ILE A 262 -12.50 -3.36 3.97
N LEU A 263 -12.25 -2.07 3.76
CA LEU A 263 -12.74 -1.03 4.69
C LEU A 263 -14.22 -0.68 4.45
N ASN A 264 -14.76 -0.85 3.24
CA ASN A 264 -16.18 -0.57 2.95
C ASN A 264 -17.16 -1.58 3.55
N HIS A 265 -16.69 -2.71 4.10
CA HIS A 265 -17.56 -3.66 4.82
C HIS A 265 -17.61 -3.42 6.34
N PHE A 266 -16.85 -2.43 6.86
CA PHE A 266 -17.00 -1.96 8.24
C PHE A 266 -18.19 -1.02 8.42
N GLU A 267 -18.75 -0.43 7.35
CA GLU A 267 -19.84 0.55 7.44
C GLU A 267 -21.26 -0.04 7.30
N GLN A 268 -21.42 -1.30 6.87
CA GLN A 268 -22.77 -1.82 6.58
C GLN A 268 -23.45 -2.57 7.73
N HIS A 269 -22.75 -2.97 8.79
CA HIS A 269 -23.38 -3.62 9.94
C HIS A 269 -22.69 -3.18 11.24
N HIS A 270 -23.51 -2.76 12.22
CA HIS A 270 -23.21 -2.19 13.56
C HIS A 270 -23.17 -0.65 13.57
N VAL A 271 -24.07 0.14 14.19
CA VAL A 271 -24.91 0.02 15.42
C VAL A 271 -24.22 -0.62 16.61
#